data_AF-A0A260ZT73-F1
#
_entry.id   AF-A0A260ZT73-F1
#
_cell.length_a   1.000
_cell.length_b   1.000
_cell.length_c   1.000
_cell.angle_alpha   90.00
_cell.angle_beta   90.00
_cell.angle_gamma   90.00
#
_symmetry.space_group_name_H-M   'P 1'
#
loop_
_entity.id
_entity.type
_entity.pdbx_description
1 polymer ?
#
loop_
_entity_poly.entity_id
_entity_poly.type
_entity_poly.pdbx_seq_one_letter_code
_entity_poly.pdbx_strand_id
1 'polypeptide(L)'
;MATLHNKFGAIIQDGIVEGQRFALSSDLWRYASTSTHCDLLITMKFSDDDVENKTSVMWLVQQMREHEPNLRIEVRYHRLNSCYAIYLTADYKSLLKGAELCHIKKAIKTKFGGGMRDFSFEEAQFFAGVEGKNTFLSPMERTIIVKQMVDMMRAGKGGLSLKLPRRTITFTEGIAIVPRLISMNVVQNVSALHNTEYLKHLQQKWVASLGEQPID
;
A
#
# COMPACT_ATOMS: atom_id res chain seq x y z
N MET A 1 -40.72 -16.73 46.15
CA MET A 1 -39.91 -15.57 45.71
C MET A 1 -38.46 -15.96 45.39
N ALA A 2 -38.22 -16.94 44.50
CA ALA A 2 -36.85 -17.40 44.16
C ALA A 2 -36.52 -17.33 42.66
N THR A 3 -37.49 -16.93 41.81
CA THR A 3 -37.38 -16.99 40.34
C THR A 3 -36.97 -15.67 39.69
N LEU A 4 -37.07 -14.54 40.38
CA LEU A 4 -36.66 -13.23 39.86
C LEU A 4 -35.16 -12.95 40.05
N HIS A 5 -34.58 -13.39 41.17
CA HIS A 5 -33.16 -13.15 41.47
C HIS A 5 -32.22 -13.87 40.48
N ASN A 6 -32.59 -15.09 40.06
CA ASN A 6 -31.82 -15.86 39.07
C ASN A 6 -31.85 -15.25 37.66
N LYS A 7 -32.94 -14.57 37.28
CA LYS A 7 -33.06 -13.93 35.97
C LYS A 7 -32.21 -12.66 35.86
N PHE A 8 -32.13 -11.87 36.92
CA PHE A 8 -31.24 -10.70 36.96
C PHE A 8 -29.77 -11.10 36.94
N GLY A 9 -29.38 -12.17 37.63
CA GLY A 9 -28.01 -12.72 37.57
C GLY A 9 -27.61 -13.15 36.17
N ALA A 10 -28.49 -13.83 35.44
CA ALA A 10 -28.25 -14.26 34.07
C ALA A 10 -28.09 -13.06 33.10
N ILE A 11 -28.95 -12.04 33.20
CA ILE A 11 -28.88 -10.84 32.34
C ILE A 11 -27.58 -10.05 32.58
N ILE A 12 -27.13 -9.95 33.83
CA ILE A 12 -25.87 -9.28 34.17
C ILE A 12 -24.68 -10.10 33.63
N GLN A 13 -24.73 -11.42 33.76
CA GLN A 13 -23.68 -12.30 33.26
C GLN A 13 -23.61 -12.29 31.73
N ASP A 14 -24.75 -12.30 31.04
CA ASP A 14 -24.85 -12.14 29.58
C ASP A 14 -24.32 -10.77 29.15
N GLY A 15 -24.67 -9.69 29.85
CA GLY A 15 -24.15 -8.34 29.58
C GLY A 15 -22.64 -8.21 29.80
N ILE A 16 -22.07 -8.90 30.79
CA ILE A 16 -20.62 -8.96 31.02
C ILE A 16 -19.92 -9.76 29.92
N VAL A 17 -20.49 -10.88 29.48
CA VAL A 17 -19.94 -11.72 28.40
C VAL A 17 -20.02 -11.00 27.05
N GLU A 18 -21.13 -10.31 26.77
CA GLU A 18 -21.29 -9.48 25.57
C GLU A 18 -20.31 -8.29 25.61
N GLY A 19 -20.19 -7.62 26.77
CA GLY A 19 -19.22 -6.53 26.98
C GLY A 19 -17.77 -6.98 26.84
N GLN A 20 -17.43 -8.18 27.31
CA GLN A 20 -16.12 -8.82 27.11
C GLN A 20 -15.90 -9.19 25.64
N ARG A 21 -16.92 -9.68 24.93
CA ARG A 21 -16.86 -9.91 23.47
C ARG A 21 -16.64 -8.62 22.70
N PHE A 22 -17.30 -7.53 23.08
CA PHE A 22 -17.09 -6.22 22.45
C PHE A 22 -15.69 -5.67 22.77
N ALA A 23 -15.20 -5.81 24.00
CA ALA A 23 -13.84 -5.44 24.37
C ALA A 23 -12.78 -6.27 23.63
N LEU A 24 -12.96 -7.59 23.53
CA LEU A 24 -12.10 -8.47 22.75
C LEU A 24 -12.17 -8.16 21.25
N SER A 25 -13.34 -7.79 20.72
CA SER A 25 -13.48 -7.36 19.32
C SER A 25 -12.79 -6.01 19.05
N SER A 26 -12.79 -5.11 20.03
CA SER A 26 -12.05 -3.84 19.99
C SER A 26 -10.54 -4.09 20.01
N ASP A 27 -10.06 -5.03 20.84
CA ASP A 27 -8.65 -5.40 20.92
C ASP A 27 -8.19 -6.26 19.73
N LEU A 28 -9.08 -7.03 19.09
CA LEU A 28 -8.79 -7.78 17.86
C LEU A 28 -8.40 -6.86 16.69
N TRP A 29 -8.84 -5.60 16.65
CA TRP A 29 -8.34 -4.61 15.68
C TRP A 29 -6.86 -4.26 15.90
N ARG A 30 -6.37 -4.32 17.15
CA ARG A 30 -4.94 -4.12 17.45
C ARG A 30 -4.12 -5.31 16.96
N TYR A 31 -4.68 -6.52 16.95
CA TYR A 31 -4.05 -7.71 16.34
C TYR A 31 -4.24 -7.80 14.82
N ALA A 32 -5.20 -7.07 14.25
CA ALA A 32 -5.29 -6.81 12.82
C ALA A 32 -4.21 -5.83 12.31
N SER A 33 -3.19 -5.51 13.13
CA SER A 33 -1.92 -4.99 12.65
C SER A 33 -1.14 -6.09 11.90
N THR A 34 -1.72 -6.59 10.81
CA THR A 34 -0.94 -7.22 9.76
C THR A 34 -0.17 -6.09 9.09
N SER A 35 0.95 -5.65 9.66
CA SER A 35 1.85 -4.74 8.96
C SER A 35 2.50 -5.52 7.82
N THR A 36 1.76 -5.72 6.74
CA THR A 36 2.36 -6.07 5.47
C THR A 36 3.33 -4.94 5.17
N HIS A 37 4.60 -5.29 5.00
CA HIS A 37 5.61 -4.32 4.59
C HIS A 37 5.23 -3.87 3.17
N CYS A 38 4.46 -2.80 3.08
CA CYS A 38 3.78 -2.37 1.87
C CYS A 38 4.08 -0.90 1.62
N ASP A 39 4.45 -0.59 0.38
CA ASP A 39 4.80 0.75 -0.03
C ASP A 39 3.63 1.43 -0.76
N LEU A 40 2.76 0.66 -1.43
CA LEU A 40 1.64 1.20 -2.21
C LEU A 40 0.40 0.31 -2.12
N LEU A 41 -0.76 0.92 -1.91
CA LEU A 41 -2.06 0.28 -1.88
C LEU A 41 -2.90 0.71 -3.08
N ILE A 42 -3.46 -0.25 -3.80
CA ILE A 42 -4.47 0.00 -4.85
C ILE A 42 -5.79 -0.58 -4.38
N THR A 43 -6.83 0.23 -4.36
CA THR A 43 -8.19 -0.20 -4.02
C THR A 43 -9.02 -0.27 -5.29
N MET A 44 -9.64 -1.42 -5.51
CA MET A 44 -10.57 -1.62 -6.62
C MET A 44 -11.90 -0.93 -6.30
N LYS A 45 -12.61 -0.48 -7.34
CA LYS A 45 -13.95 0.06 -7.18
C LYS A 45 -14.90 -1.04 -6.70
N PHE A 46 -15.77 -0.69 -5.76
CA PHE A 46 -16.87 -1.56 -5.36
C PHE A 46 -17.78 -1.88 -6.57
N SER A 47 -18.07 -3.16 -6.78
CA SER A 47 -19.14 -3.66 -7.66
C SER A 47 -20.02 -4.64 -6.88
N ASP A 48 -21.30 -4.67 -7.19
CA ASP A 48 -22.27 -5.66 -6.70
C ASP A 48 -22.08 -7.05 -7.36
N ASP A 49 -21.33 -7.09 -8.47
CA ASP A 49 -20.99 -8.30 -9.20
C ASP A 49 -19.62 -8.85 -8.74
N ASP A 50 -19.66 -9.98 -8.01
CA ASP A 50 -18.46 -10.68 -7.52
C ASP A 50 -17.56 -11.20 -8.66
N VAL A 51 -18.16 -11.59 -9.79
CA VAL A 51 -17.40 -12.02 -10.97
C VAL A 51 -16.67 -10.82 -11.55
N GLU A 52 -17.33 -9.68 -11.72
CA GLU A 52 -16.69 -8.45 -12.20
C GLU A 52 -15.53 -8.02 -11.29
N ASN A 53 -15.74 -8.05 -9.97
CA ASN A 53 -14.70 -7.71 -8.98
C ASN A 53 -13.49 -8.63 -9.09
N LYS A 54 -13.70 -9.95 -9.10
CA LYS A 54 -12.64 -10.96 -9.19
C LYS A 54 -11.90 -10.89 -10.52
N THR A 55 -12.62 -10.77 -11.64
CA THR A 55 -12.02 -10.65 -12.97
C THR A 55 -11.16 -9.40 -13.08
N SER A 56 -11.64 -8.26 -12.58
CA SER A 56 -10.90 -6.99 -12.62
C SER A 56 -9.60 -7.06 -11.82
N VAL A 57 -9.64 -7.55 -10.58
CA VAL A 57 -8.45 -7.62 -9.72
C VAL A 57 -7.44 -8.64 -10.25
N MET A 58 -7.89 -9.81 -10.68
CA MET A 58 -7.00 -10.86 -11.18
C MET A 58 -6.32 -10.44 -12.49
N TRP A 59 -7.05 -9.77 -13.38
CA TRP A 59 -6.49 -9.22 -14.60
C TRP A 59 -5.41 -8.17 -14.30
N LEU A 60 -5.67 -7.23 -13.40
CA LEU A 60 -4.67 -6.22 -13.04
C LEU A 60 -3.43 -6.84 -12.39
N VAL A 61 -3.60 -7.84 -11.53
CA VAL A 61 -2.48 -8.59 -10.93
C VAL A 61 -1.67 -9.32 -12.00
N GLN A 62 -2.31 -9.91 -12.99
CA GLN A 62 -1.62 -10.52 -14.12
C GLN A 62 -0.79 -9.48 -14.88
N GLN A 63 -1.37 -8.32 -15.18
CA GLN A 63 -0.66 -7.23 -15.85
C GLN A 63 0.56 -6.76 -15.05
N MET A 64 0.42 -6.62 -13.73
CA MET A 64 1.55 -6.26 -12.86
C MET A 64 2.67 -7.30 -12.89
N ARG A 65 2.33 -8.60 -12.89
CA ARG A 65 3.33 -9.68 -12.96
C ARG A 65 4.06 -9.74 -14.30
N GLU A 66 3.36 -9.40 -15.38
CA GLU A 66 3.93 -9.37 -16.74
C GLU A 66 4.91 -8.19 -16.92
N HIS A 67 4.57 -7.01 -16.38
CA HIS A 67 5.39 -5.81 -16.53
C HIS A 67 6.51 -5.71 -15.48
N GLU A 68 6.22 -6.08 -14.23
CA GLU A 68 7.10 -5.91 -13.09
C GLU A 68 7.23 -7.22 -12.30
N PRO A 69 7.98 -8.22 -12.82
CA PRO A 69 8.02 -9.57 -12.26
C PRO A 69 8.63 -9.63 -10.84
N ASN A 70 9.42 -8.62 -10.44
CA ASN A 70 10.01 -8.53 -9.10
C ASN A 70 9.13 -7.76 -8.10
N LEU A 71 7.97 -7.27 -8.52
CA LEU A 71 7.01 -6.62 -7.65
C LEU A 71 6.32 -7.68 -6.79
N ARG A 72 6.38 -7.50 -5.47
CA ARG A 72 5.67 -8.34 -4.51
C ARG A 72 4.24 -7.83 -4.39
N ILE A 73 3.29 -8.72 -4.63
CA ILE A 73 1.87 -8.41 -4.74
C ILE A 73 1.11 -9.28 -3.74
N GLU A 74 0.32 -8.65 -2.88
CA GLU A 74 -0.62 -9.32 -1.99
C GLU A 74 -2.03 -8.77 -2.21
N VAL A 75 -2.98 -9.67 -2.48
CA VAL A 75 -4.37 -9.31 -2.72
C VAL A 75 -5.20 -9.63 -1.49
N ARG A 76 -6.03 -8.68 -1.05
CA ARG A 76 -6.96 -8.87 0.07
C ARG A 76 -8.35 -8.39 -0.30
N TYR A 77 -9.35 -8.99 0.31
CA TYR A 77 -10.72 -8.51 0.23
C TYR A 77 -11.06 -7.71 1.50
N HIS A 78 -11.42 -6.44 1.33
CA HIS A 78 -11.83 -5.55 2.40
C HIS A 78 -13.34 -5.68 2.61
N ARG A 79 -13.75 -6.40 3.67
CA ARG A 79 -15.16 -6.71 3.94
C ARG A 79 -16.04 -5.46 4.17
N LEU A 80 -15.49 -4.43 4.82
CA LEU A 80 -16.24 -3.21 5.16
C LEU A 80 -16.65 -2.41 3.92
N ASN A 81 -15.75 -2.32 2.94
CA ASN A 81 -15.98 -1.59 1.69
C ASN A 81 -16.39 -2.51 0.54
N SER A 82 -16.53 -3.81 0.82
CA SER A 82 -16.80 -4.89 -0.14
C SER A 82 -15.96 -4.82 -1.42
N CYS A 83 -14.68 -4.48 -1.29
CA CYS A 83 -13.79 -4.28 -2.42
C CYS A 83 -12.48 -5.07 -2.30
N TYR A 84 -11.84 -5.34 -3.44
CA TYR A 84 -10.49 -5.89 -3.45
C TYR A 84 -9.44 -4.79 -3.30
N ALA A 85 -8.37 -5.13 -2.62
CA ALA A 85 -7.21 -4.29 -2.38
C ALA A 85 -5.94 -5.04 -2.79
N ILE A 86 -5.04 -4.35 -3.47
CA ILE A 86 -3.75 -4.87 -3.90
C ILE A 86 -2.66 -4.11 -3.14
N TYR A 87 -1.92 -4.83 -2.31
CA TYR A 87 -0.79 -4.35 -1.55
C TYR A 87 0.48 -4.64 -2.32
N LEU A 88 1.28 -3.61 -2.56
CA LEU A 88 2.46 -3.65 -3.40
C LEU A 88 3.70 -3.24 -2.62
N THR A 89 4.80 -3.96 -2.87
CA THR A 89 6.14 -3.59 -2.44
C THR A 89 7.16 -4.18 -3.42
N ALA A 90 8.40 -3.73 -3.39
CA ALA A 90 9.47 -4.27 -4.21
C ALA A 90 10.65 -4.71 -3.34
N ASP A 91 11.44 -5.65 -3.86
CA ASP A 91 12.70 -6.00 -3.22
C ASP A 91 13.71 -4.83 -3.28
N TYR A 92 14.72 -4.88 -2.41
CA TYR A 92 15.66 -3.78 -2.28
C TYR A 92 16.42 -3.49 -3.59
N LYS A 93 16.76 -4.52 -4.38
CA LYS A 93 17.49 -4.34 -5.63
C LYS A 93 16.65 -3.60 -6.67
N SER A 94 15.38 -3.98 -6.77
CA SER A 94 14.40 -3.37 -7.68
C SER A 94 14.11 -1.92 -7.26
N LEU A 95 14.04 -1.66 -5.94
CA LEU A 95 13.90 -0.31 -5.42
C LEU A 95 15.10 0.57 -5.73
N LEU A 96 16.33 0.07 -5.62
CA LEU A 96 17.53 0.85 -5.99
C LEU A 96 17.55 1.20 -7.48
N LYS A 97 17.19 0.26 -8.36
CA LYS A 97 17.04 0.55 -9.80
C LYS A 97 15.95 1.60 -10.05
N GLY A 98 14.83 1.47 -9.36
CA GLY A 98 13.77 2.47 -9.42
C GLY A 98 14.17 3.84 -8.88
N ALA A 99 15.05 3.89 -7.86
CA ALA A 99 15.58 5.13 -7.31
C ALA A 99 16.40 5.92 -8.35
N GLU A 100 17.20 5.22 -9.16
CA GLU A 100 17.93 5.81 -10.29
C GLU A 100 16.96 6.36 -11.35
N LEU A 101 15.95 5.58 -11.75
CA LEU A 101 14.93 6.02 -12.70
C LEU A 101 14.09 7.22 -12.20
N CYS A 102 13.95 7.35 -10.88
CA CYS A 102 13.24 8.46 -10.24
C CYS A 102 14.17 9.64 -9.90
N HIS A 103 15.46 9.59 -10.25
CA HIS A 103 16.45 10.62 -9.93
C HIS A 103 16.50 10.99 -8.43
N ILE A 104 16.40 9.99 -7.55
CA ILE A 104 16.41 10.22 -6.10
C ILE A 104 17.79 10.69 -5.66
N LYS A 105 17.86 11.84 -5.00
CA LYS A 105 19.13 12.39 -4.48
C LYS A 105 19.53 11.72 -3.17
N LYS A 106 20.79 11.29 -3.09
CA LYS A 106 21.38 10.61 -1.94
C LYS A 106 22.74 11.19 -1.57
N ALA A 107 23.08 11.08 -0.29
CA ALA A 107 24.35 11.57 0.23
C ALA A 107 25.50 10.65 -0.23
N ILE A 108 26.61 11.24 -0.65
CA ILE A 108 27.85 10.53 -0.96
C ILE A 108 28.65 10.33 0.34
N LYS A 109 29.34 9.18 0.47
CA LYS A 109 30.22 8.91 1.61
C LYS A 109 31.32 9.98 1.67
N THR A 110 31.63 10.46 2.87
CA THR A 110 32.62 11.54 3.09
C THR A 110 33.99 11.26 2.46
N LYS A 111 34.43 9.98 2.46
CA LYS A 111 35.67 9.54 1.81
C LYS A 111 35.74 9.74 0.30
N PHE A 112 34.60 9.99 -0.35
CA PHE A 112 34.48 10.28 -1.79
C PHE A 112 34.10 11.75 -2.06
N GLY A 113 34.34 12.65 -1.10
CA GLY A 113 34.08 14.09 -1.24
C GLY A 113 32.75 14.58 -0.64
N GLY A 114 31.86 13.67 -0.23
CA GLY A 114 30.57 14.04 0.39
C GLY A 114 29.60 14.74 -0.57
N GLY A 115 28.59 15.42 -0.01
CA GLY A 115 27.55 16.12 -0.79
C GLY A 115 26.38 15.22 -1.20
N MET A 116 25.51 15.75 -2.07
CA MET A 116 24.31 15.05 -2.57
C MET A 116 24.40 14.86 -4.08
N ARG A 117 24.04 13.67 -4.57
CA ARG A 117 24.01 13.35 -6.01
C ARG A 117 22.78 12.50 -6.32
N ASP A 118 22.32 12.53 -7.58
CA ASP A 118 21.32 11.58 -8.05
C ASP A 118 21.87 10.16 -7.89
N PHE A 119 21.05 9.28 -7.31
CA PHE A 119 21.43 7.91 -7.08
C PHE A 119 21.69 7.21 -8.41
N SER A 120 22.81 6.49 -8.48
CA SER A 120 23.11 5.58 -9.58
C SER A 120 23.27 4.17 -9.05
N PHE A 121 22.61 3.22 -9.72
CA PHE A 121 22.63 1.82 -9.32
C PHE A 121 24.02 1.19 -9.52
N GLU A 122 24.71 1.55 -10.60
CA GLU A 122 26.07 1.06 -10.90
C GLU A 122 27.10 1.58 -9.88
N GLU A 123 26.90 2.82 -9.42
CA GLU A 123 27.80 3.50 -8.48
C GLU A 123 27.30 3.44 -7.02
N ALA A 124 26.37 2.53 -6.71
CA ALA A 124 25.68 2.44 -5.43
C ALA A 124 26.63 2.48 -4.21
N GLN A 125 27.80 1.85 -4.33
CA GLN A 125 28.83 1.77 -3.28
C GLN A 125 29.37 3.14 -2.79
N PHE A 126 29.22 4.21 -3.58
CA PHE A 126 29.65 5.56 -3.21
C PHE A 126 28.65 6.27 -2.29
N PHE A 127 27.40 5.83 -2.24
CA PHE A 127 26.34 6.46 -1.45
C PHE A 127 26.36 6.01 0.01
N ALA A 128 26.19 6.95 0.92
CA ALA A 128 26.19 6.71 2.36
C ALA A 128 24.96 5.89 2.78
N GLY A 129 25.17 4.83 3.56
CA GLY A 129 24.10 4.00 4.12
C GLY A 129 23.44 3.04 3.14
N VAL A 130 23.96 2.87 1.93
CA VAL A 130 23.39 1.99 0.87
C VAL A 130 23.30 0.52 1.29
N GLU A 131 24.11 0.10 2.25
CA GLU A 131 24.08 -1.26 2.82
C GLU A 131 22.82 -1.50 3.68
N GLY A 132 22.22 -0.42 4.20
CA GLY A 132 21.04 -0.43 5.07
C GLY A 132 19.73 -0.57 4.29
N LYS A 133 19.30 -1.81 4.02
CA LYS A 133 18.09 -2.12 3.22
C LYS A 133 16.81 -1.43 3.67
N ASN A 134 16.66 -1.18 4.97
CA ASN A 134 15.46 -0.59 5.57
C ASN A 134 15.61 0.90 5.90
N THR A 135 16.81 1.46 5.74
CA THR A 135 17.14 2.83 6.19
C THR A 135 17.62 3.72 5.06
N PHE A 136 18.17 3.15 3.98
CA PHE A 136 18.70 3.92 2.86
C PHE A 136 17.61 4.68 2.11
N LEU A 137 16.49 4.00 1.83
CA LEU A 137 15.31 4.59 1.19
C LEU A 137 14.25 4.88 2.25
N SER A 138 13.79 6.12 2.30
CA SER A 138 12.68 6.53 3.15
C SER A 138 11.37 5.87 2.69
N PRO A 139 10.36 5.73 3.57
CA PRO A 139 9.05 5.20 3.17
C PRO A 139 8.42 5.98 2.01
N MET A 140 8.61 7.30 1.97
CA MET A 140 8.10 8.15 0.89
C MET A 140 8.81 7.86 -0.44
N GLU A 141 10.14 7.75 -0.43
CA GLU A 141 10.91 7.39 -1.62
C GLU A 141 10.51 6.01 -2.15
N ARG A 142 10.38 5.01 -1.27
CA ARG A 142 9.92 3.66 -1.64
C ARG A 142 8.54 3.70 -2.28
N THR A 143 7.62 4.48 -1.70
CA THR A 143 6.28 4.69 -2.26
C THR A 143 6.34 5.29 -3.66
N ILE A 144 7.13 6.36 -3.84
CA ILE A 144 7.30 7.03 -5.14
C ILE A 144 7.82 6.05 -6.19
N ILE A 145 8.85 5.27 -5.83
CA ILE A 145 9.45 4.26 -6.71
C ILE A 145 8.42 3.21 -7.14
N VAL A 146 7.72 2.59 -6.18
CA VAL A 146 6.72 1.54 -6.47
C VAL A 146 5.54 2.11 -7.25
N LYS A 147 5.12 3.33 -6.95
CA LYS A 147 4.09 4.03 -7.73
C LYS A 147 4.55 4.26 -9.17
N GLN A 148 5.79 4.69 -9.37
CA GLN A 148 6.34 4.89 -10.71
C GLN A 148 6.40 3.59 -11.50
N MET A 149 6.81 2.47 -10.90
CA MET A 149 6.77 1.15 -11.56
C MET A 149 5.38 0.81 -12.10
N VAL A 150 4.35 1.01 -11.28
CA VAL A 150 2.94 0.76 -11.65
C VAL A 150 2.44 1.76 -12.70
N ASP A 151 2.76 3.04 -12.54
CA ASP A 151 2.34 4.11 -13.45
C ASP A 151 3.02 4.03 -14.81
N MET A 152 4.13 3.31 -14.94
CA MET A 152 4.86 3.08 -16.19
C MET A 152 4.41 1.84 -16.95
N MET A 153 3.50 1.03 -16.41
CA MET A 153 2.92 -0.10 -17.16
C MET A 153 2.07 0.40 -18.32
N ARG A 154 2.35 -0.09 -19.54
CA ARG A 154 1.73 0.38 -20.79
C ARG A 154 1.25 -0.83 -21.58
N ALA A 155 0.09 -0.72 -22.22
CA ALA A 155 -0.39 -1.76 -23.12
C ALA A 155 0.64 -2.01 -24.25
N GLY A 156 1.02 -3.27 -24.42
CA GLY A 156 1.99 -3.69 -25.44
C GLY A 156 1.46 -3.64 -26.87
N LYS A 157 2.27 -4.16 -27.80
CA LYS A 157 1.92 -4.25 -29.22
C LYS A 157 0.65 -5.08 -29.42
N GLY A 158 -0.27 -4.56 -30.23
CA GLY A 158 -1.59 -5.18 -30.46
C GLY A 158 -2.64 -4.82 -29.40
N GLY A 159 -2.30 -4.00 -28.40
CA GLY A 159 -3.21 -3.54 -27.37
C GLY A 159 -3.59 -4.63 -26.36
N LEU A 160 -4.46 -4.26 -25.42
CA LEU A 160 -5.00 -5.17 -24.39
C LEU A 160 -6.51 -5.01 -24.28
N SER A 161 -7.18 -6.02 -23.74
CA SER A 161 -8.59 -5.93 -23.39
C SER A 161 -8.87 -6.58 -22.04
N LEU A 162 -9.63 -5.86 -21.21
CA LEU A 162 -10.24 -6.36 -19.99
C LEU A 162 -11.72 -6.61 -20.29
N LYS A 163 -12.11 -7.88 -20.36
CA LYS A 163 -13.50 -8.30 -20.54
C LYS A 163 -14.16 -8.45 -19.18
N LEU A 164 -15.12 -7.58 -18.87
CA LEU A 164 -15.97 -7.65 -17.69
C LEU A 164 -17.38 -8.10 -18.10
N PRO A 165 -18.19 -8.64 -17.18
CA PRO A 165 -19.55 -9.10 -17.50
C PRO A 165 -20.41 -8.03 -18.18
N ARG A 166 -20.31 -6.77 -17.74
CA ARG A 166 -21.15 -5.65 -18.20
C ARG A 166 -20.51 -4.80 -19.30
N ARG A 167 -19.19 -4.91 -19.52
CA ARG A 167 -18.45 -4.05 -20.46
C ARG A 167 -17.08 -4.64 -20.81
N THR A 168 -16.56 -4.26 -21.97
CA THR A 168 -15.16 -4.51 -22.32
C THR A 168 -14.39 -3.20 -22.33
N ILE A 169 -13.26 -3.18 -21.63
CA ILE A 169 -12.34 -2.03 -21.60
C ILE A 169 -11.16 -2.37 -22.50
N THR A 170 -10.95 -1.58 -23.54
CA THR A 170 -9.83 -1.73 -24.46
C THR A 170 -8.72 -0.73 -24.13
N PHE A 171 -7.48 -1.17 -24.35
CA PHE A 171 -6.26 -0.38 -24.22
C PHE A 171 -5.55 -0.43 -25.56
N THR A 172 -5.46 0.71 -26.24
CA THR A 172 -4.62 0.79 -27.44
C THR A 172 -3.14 0.70 -27.04
N GLU A 173 -2.30 0.28 -27.97
CA GLU A 173 -0.85 0.22 -27.77
C GLU A 173 -0.33 1.54 -27.19
N GLY A 174 0.53 1.44 -26.17
CA GLY A 174 1.14 2.58 -25.50
C GLY A 174 0.27 3.29 -24.46
N ILE A 175 -1.00 2.89 -24.23
CA ILE A 175 -1.81 3.49 -23.15
C ILE A 175 -1.37 2.98 -21.77
N ALA A 176 -1.30 3.89 -20.80
CA ALA A 176 -1.04 3.56 -19.40
C ALA A 176 -2.19 2.74 -18.78
N ILE A 177 -1.86 1.59 -18.21
CA ILE A 177 -2.87 0.63 -17.73
C ILE A 177 -3.63 1.17 -16.52
N VAL A 178 -2.93 1.54 -15.44
CA VAL A 178 -3.57 1.97 -14.18
C VAL A 178 -4.35 3.29 -14.32
N PRO A 179 -3.81 4.36 -14.93
CA PRO A 179 -4.57 5.57 -15.18
C PRO A 179 -5.85 5.34 -16.00
N ARG A 180 -5.78 4.43 -17.00
CA ARG A 180 -6.96 4.05 -17.77
C ARG A 180 -7.99 3.31 -16.92
N LEU A 181 -7.58 2.40 -16.04
CA LEU A 181 -8.50 1.75 -15.10
C LEU A 181 -9.15 2.72 -14.10
N ILE A 182 -8.42 3.74 -13.65
CA ILE A 182 -8.95 4.80 -12.78
C ILE A 182 -10.03 5.59 -13.53
N SER A 183 -9.73 6.08 -14.75
CA SER A 183 -10.71 6.83 -15.56
C SER A 183 -11.95 6.02 -15.94
N MET A 184 -11.83 4.69 -16.04
CA MET A 184 -12.95 3.78 -16.29
C MET A 184 -13.67 3.32 -15.01
N ASN A 185 -13.34 3.88 -13.84
CA ASN A 185 -13.92 3.50 -12.54
C ASN A 185 -13.78 2.01 -12.19
N VAL A 186 -12.68 1.36 -12.59
CA VAL A 186 -12.34 -0.01 -12.15
C VAL A 186 -11.42 0.03 -10.92
N VAL A 187 -10.46 0.96 -10.92
CA VAL A 187 -9.62 1.27 -9.75
C VAL A 187 -10.19 2.51 -9.08
N GLN A 188 -10.40 2.45 -7.77
CA GLN A 188 -10.90 3.58 -6.99
C GLN A 188 -9.76 4.52 -6.61
N ASN A 189 -8.73 4.02 -5.92
CA ASN A 189 -7.60 4.84 -5.46
C ASN A 189 -6.28 4.09 -5.54
N VAL A 190 -5.20 4.85 -5.72
CA VAL A 190 -3.81 4.42 -5.55
C VAL A 190 -3.20 5.30 -4.46
N SER A 191 -2.85 4.73 -3.31
CA SER A 191 -2.46 5.48 -2.11
C SER A 191 -1.22 4.91 -1.44
N ALA A 192 -0.39 5.79 -0.89
CA ALA A 192 0.68 5.43 0.02
C ALA A 192 0.09 4.86 1.33
N LEU A 193 0.75 3.87 1.93
CA LEU A 193 0.40 3.43 3.27
C LEU A 193 1.23 4.19 4.29
N HIS A 194 0.54 4.88 5.20
CA HIS A 194 1.20 5.61 6.27
C HIS A 194 1.63 4.67 7.39
N ASN A 195 2.81 4.91 7.95
CA ASN A 195 3.19 4.29 9.21
C ASN A 195 2.54 5.06 10.37
N THR A 196 1.62 4.39 11.06
CA THR A 196 0.86 4.98 12.16
C THR A 196 1.70 5.41 13.36
N GLU A 197 2.83 4.75 13.62
CA GLU A 197 3.75 5.10 14.71
C GLU A 197 4.48 6.41 14.39
N TYR A 198 4.99 6.56 13.16
CA TYR A 198 5.59 7.81 12.70
C TYR A 198 4.59 8.97 12.72
N LEU A 199 3.34 8.74 12.29
CA LEU A 199 2.30 9.77 12.37
C LEU A 199 1.98 10.19 13.81
N LYS A 200 1.92 9.25 14.75
CA LYS A 200 1.73 9.58 16.18
C LYS A 200 2.90 10.38 16.73
N HIS A 201 4.13 9.98 16.40
CA HIS A 201 5.32 10.71 16.82
C HIS A 201 5.34 12.14 16.22
N LEU A 202 5.02 12.29 14.93
CA LEU A 202 4.89 13.59 14.28
C LEU A 202 3.80 14.45 14.93
N GLN A 203 2.64 13.87 15.25
CA GLN A 203 1.56 14.57 15.94
C GLN A 203 2.00 15.11 17.30
N GLN A 204 2.74 14.31 18.09
CA GLN A 204 3.26 14.75 19.38
C GLN A 204 4.33 15.84 19.25
N LYS A 205 5.29 15.64 18.34
CA LYS A 205 6.43 16.56 18.17
C LYS A 205 6.02 17.88 17.51
N TRP A 206 5.05 17.86 16.61
CA TRP A 206 4.63 19.06 15.88
C TRP A 206 3.40 19.73 16.50
N VAL A 207 2.29 19.00 16.65
CA VAL A 207 1.00 19.61 17.03
C VAL A 207 0.91 19.85 18.54
N ALA A 208 1.47 18.94 19.33
CA ALA A 208 1.40 19.02 20.79
C ALA A 208 2.61 19.74 21.42
N SER A 209 3.55 20.25 20.61
CA SER A 209 4.70 21.01 21.10
C SER A 209 4.59 22.49 20.72
N LEU A 210 5.15 23.37 21.55
CA LEU A 210 5.29 24.81 21.27
C LEU A 210 6.62 25.12 20.55
N GLY A 211 7.32 24.08 20.06
CA GLY A 211 8.60 24.21 19.39
C GLY A 211 8.47 24.64 17.93
N GLU A 212 9.62 24.84 17.28
CA GLU A 212 9.67 25.07 15.85
C GLU A 212 9.11 23.86 15.08
N GLN A 213 8.53 24.13 13.91
CA GLN A 213 7.97 23.10 13.05
C GLN A 213 9.05 22.11 12.61
N PRO A 214 8.88 20.79 12.84
CA PRO A 214 9.80 19.78 12.34
C PRO A 214 9.53 19.55 10.84
N ILE A 215 10.22 20.33 10.00
CA ILE A 215 10.08 20.26 8.53
C ILE A 215 10.78 19.02 7.95
N ASP A 216 11.83 18.55 8.63
CA ASP A 216 12.58 17.33 8.32
C ASP A 216 12.06 16.10 9.10
#